data_AF-U2IWR9-F1
#
_entry.id   AF-U2IWR9-F1
#
_cell.length_a   1.000
_cell.length_b   1.000
_cell.length_c   1.000
_cell.angle_alpha   90.00
_cell.angle_beta   90.00
_cell.angle_gamma   90.00
#
_symmetry.space_group_name_H-M   'P 1'
#
loop_
_entity.id
_entity.type
_entity.pdbx_description
1 polymer ?
#
loop_
_entity_poly.entity_id
_entity_poly.type
_entity_poly.pdbx_seq_one_letter_code
_entity_poly.pdbx_strand_id
1 'polypeptide(L)'
;MISPMEELDLDKLPRRMPYSVPEGTFDAIEKAVLASIAREREASAAPPDAVPVRRMRARHILPWVGGAVAMVAVVLWAIISFAPLRESPSPAPPSPEDISLAFEKLSPSDQAFILSVYEDEAYTTN
;
A
#
# COMPACT_ATOMS: atom_id res chain seq x y z
N MET A 1 -2.45 49.37 -5.24
CA MET A 1 -1.09 48.76 -5.30
C MET A 1 -1.08 47.66 -4.26
N ILE A 2 -1.27 46.42 -4.69
CA ILE A 2 -1.31 45.25 -3.80
C ILE A 2 0.14 44.82 -3.59
N SER A 3 0.58 44.77 -2.32
CA SER A 3 1.92 44.29 -1.97
C SER A 3 2.10 42.86 -2.48
N PRO A 4 3.26 42.52 -3.08
CA PRO A 4 3.51 41.15 -3.51
C PRO A 4 3.58 40.26 -2.27
N MET A 5 2.86 39.13 -2.30
CA MET A 5 3.00 38.09 -1.29
C MET A 5 4.45 37.64 -1.24
N GLU A 6 5.07 37.70 -0.07
CA GLU A 6 6.40 37.13 0.16
C GLU A 6 6.36 35.63 -0.16
N GLU A 7 7.11 35.25 -1.19
CA GLU A 7 7.26 33.88 -1.65
C GLU A 7 7.97 33.08 -0.56
N LEU A 8 7.32 32.01 -0.08
CA LEU A 8 7.86 31.17 0.98
C LEU A 8 9.10 30.41 0.46
N ASP A 9 10.29 30.90 0.80
CA ASP A 9 11.56 30.28 0.44
C ASP A 9 11.78 28.97 1.23
N LEU A 10 11.38 27.85 0.62
CA LEU A 10 11.51 26.50 1.19
C LEU A 10 12.97 26.10 1.46
N ASP A 11 13.95 26.77 0.84
CA ASP A 11 15.37 26.51 1.06
C ASP A 11 15.90 27.19 2.33
N LYS A 12 15.16 28.15 2.89
CA LYS A 12 15.45 28.77 4.20
C LYS A 12 14.84 28.01 5.37
N LEU A 13 13.96 27.05 5.09
CA LEU A 13 13.36 26.24 6.14
C LEU A 13 14.39 25.25 6.72
N PRO A 14 14.46 25.11 8.06
CA PRO A 14 15.37 24.16 8.67
C PRO A 14 14.98 22.74 8.27
N ARG A 15 15.75 22.14 7.36
CA ARG A 15 15.65 20.72 6.98
C ARG A 15 16.11 19.83 8.14
N ARG A 16 15.28 19.70 9.16
CA ARG A 16 15.47 18.74 10.25
C ARG A 16 14.69 17.49 9.90
N MET A 17 15.33 16.32 10.01
CA MET A 17 14.60 15.04 9.99
C MET A 17 13.79 14.97 11.29
N PRO A 18 12.45 15.20 11.27
CA PRO A 18 11.66 15.33 12.49
C PRO A 18 11.47 13.99 13.19
N TYR A 19 11.72 12.90 12.47
CA TYR A 19 11.55 11.54 12.93
C TYR A 19 12.87 10.82 12.77
N SER A 20 13.45 10.43 13.90
CA SER A 20 14.57 9.49 13.96
C SER A 20 14.03 8.22 14.59
N VAL A 21 14.34 7.09 13.96
CA VAL A 21 13.91 5.78 14.45
C VAL A 21 14.94 5.30 15.48
N PRO A 22 14.50 4.81 16.66
CA PRO A 22 15.42 4.22 17.64
C PRO A 22 16.19 3.04 17.05
N GLU A 23 17.45 2.89 17.48
CA GLU A 23 18.31 1.77 17.08
C GLU A 23 17.63 0.42 17.36
N GLY A 24 17.73 -0.50 16.40
CA GLY A 24 17.17 -1.85 16.51
C GLY A 24 15.66 -1.98 16.30
N THR A 25 14.93 -0.89 15.97
CA THR A 25 13.49 -0.97 15.65
C THR A 25 13.22 -1.90 14.47
N PHE A 26 14.04 -1.83 13.41
CA PHE A 26 13.90 -2.70 12.25
C PHE A 26 14.27 -4.15 12.56
N ASP A 27 15.31 -4.39 13.37
CA ASP A 27 15.69 -5.75 13.81
C ASP A 27 14.58 -6.41 14.64
N ALA A 28 13.89 -5.64 15.48
CA ALA A 28 12.75 -6.12 16.26
C ALA A 28 11.58 -6.52 15.35
N ILE A 29 11.29 -5.72 14.33
CA ILE A 29 10.27 -6.01 13.32
C ILE A 29 10.65 -7.26 12.54
N GLU A 30 11.90 -7.38 12.08
CA GLU A 30 12.39 -8.55 11.34
C GLU A 30 12.21 -9.83 12.15
N LYS A 31 12.68 -9.84 13.40
CA LYS A 31 12.55 -11.00 14.30
C LYS A 31 11.10 -11.36 14.55
N ALA A 32 10.22 -10.38 14.70
CA ALA A 32 8.79 -10.62 14.90
C ALA A 32 8.15 -11.29 13.68
N VAL A 33 8.47 -10.84 12.47
CA VAL A 33 7.95 -11.42 11.21
C VAL A 33 8.51 -12.82 10.98
N LEU A 34 9.81 -13.04 11.18
CA LEU A 34 10.41 -14.37 11.04
C LEU A 34 9.81 -15.36 12.04
N ALA A 35 9.56 -14.92 13.27
CA ALA A 35 8.90 -15.75 14.29
C ALA A 35 7.44 -16.08 13.93
N SER A 36 6.69 -15.15 13.33
CA SER A 36 5.31 -15.42 12.90
C SER A 36 5.26 -16.45 11.78
N ILE A 37 6.13 -16.31 10.78
CA ILE A 37 6.23 -17.26 9.65
C ILE A 37 6.65 -18.65 10.15
N ALA A 38 7.62 -18.73 11.05
CA ALA A 38 8.06 -20.01 11.63
C ALA A 38 6.90 -20.70 12.38
N ARG A 39 6.15 -19.94 13.18
CA ARG A 39 4.99 -20.45 13.91
C ARG A 39 3.87 -20.93 13.00
N GLU A 40 3.56 -20.21 11.93
CA GLU A 40 2.58 -20.63 10.94
C GLU A 40 2.99 -21.92 10.22
N ARG A 41 4.29 -22.05 9.89
CA ARG A 41 4.85 -23.26 9.28
C ARG A 41 4.77 -24.47 10.20
N GLU A 42 5.03 -24.29 11.49
CA GLU A 42 4.91 -25.35 12.50
C GLU A 42 3.45 -25.74 12.76
N ALA A 43 2.54 -24.76 12.81
CA ALA A 43 1.10 -25.00 12.96
C ALA A 43 0.52 -25.74 11.75
N SER A 44 1.01 -25.45 10.54
CA SER A 44 0.64 -26.16 9.32
C SER A 44 1.34 -27.51 9.15
N ALA A 45 2.32 -27.85 10.01
CA ALA A 45 3.06 -29.11 10.00
C ALA A 45 2.53 -30.15 11.01
N ALA A 46 1.33 -29.93 11.59
CA ALA A 46 0.65 -30.96 12.37
C ALA A 46 0.40 -32.21 11.50
N PRO A 47 0.85 -33.41 11.92
CA PRO A 47 0.73 -34.61 11.09
C PRO A 47 -0.72 -35.12 11.07
N PRO A 48 -1.28 -35.52 9.92
CA PRO A 48 -2.43 -36.42 9.93
C PRO A 48 -1.93 -37.78 10.42
N ASP A 49 -2.41 -38.21 11.58
CA ASP A 49 -2.36 -39.57 12.16
C ASP A 49 -1.37 -40.55 11.49
N ALA A 50 -0.11 -40.50 11.93
CA ALA A 50 0.93 -41.38 11.42
C ALA A 50 0.98 -42.71 12.21
N VAL A 51 0.42 -43.75 11.59
CA VAL A 51 0.72 -45.16 11.85
C VAL A 51 2.25 -45.37 11.77
N PRO A 52 2.90 -46.06 12.72
CA PRO A 52 4.36 -46.14 12.74
C PRO A 52 4.86 -47.16 11.71
N VAL A 53 5.13 -46.72 10.47
CA VAL A 53 5.77 -47.58 9.47
C VAL A 53 7.29 -47.42 9.54
N ARG A 54 7.86 -48.45 10.16
CA ARG A 54 9.27 -48.78 10.29
C ARG A 54 10.03 -48.78 8.94
N ARG A 55 11.08 -47.94 8.89
CA ARG A 55 12.38 -48.09 8.16
C ARG A 55 12.36 -48.25 6.63
N MET A 56 13.04 -47.34 5.92
CA MET A 56 14.33 -47.62 5.23
C MET A 56 14.90 -46.32 4.63
N ARG A 57 16.21 -46.12 4.75
CA ARG A 57 16.93 -45.04 4.09
C ARG A 57 16.94 -45.29 2.57
N ALA A 58 16.06 -44.65 1.82
CA ALA A 58 16.15 -44.53 0.37
C ALA A 58 16.51 -43.09 0.01
N ARG A 59 17.81 -42.80 0.02
CA ARG A 59 18.37 -41.58 -0.58
C ARG A 59 18.16 -41.62 -2.10
N HIS A 60 17.82 -40.46 -2.65
CA HIS A 60 18.28 -40.00 -3.97
C HIS A 60 17.61 -40.56 -5.24
N ILE A 61 16.28 -40.56 -5.31
CA ILE A 61 15.51 -40.54 -6.58
C ILE A 61 14.09 -40.14 -6.18
N LEU A 62 13.54 -38.96 -6.48
CA LEU A 62 13.39 -38.36 -7.80
C LEU A 62 12.81 -36.93 -7.61
N PRO A 63 13.59 -35.84 -7.59
CA PRO A 63 13.06 -34.48 -7.45
C PRO A 63 12.69 -33.85 -8.81
N TRP A 64 12.13 -34.65 -9.74
CA TRP A 64 11.84 -34.20 -11.11
C TRP A 64 10.34 -34.18 -11.46
N VAL A 65 9.48 -34.20 -10.45
CA VAL A 65 8.02 -34.00 -10.63
C VAL A 65 7.53 -32.70 -9.97
N GLY A 66 8.26 -32.16 -8.97
CA GLY A 66 7.88 -30.91 -8.30
C GLY A 66 8.24 -29.61 -9.05
N GLY A 67 9.09 -29.68 -10.09
CA GLY A 67 9.58 -28.50 -10.80
C GLY A 67 8.51 -27.78 -11.64
N ALA A 68 7.58 -28.53 -12.26
CA ALA A 68 6.58 -27.94 -13.15
C ALA A 68 5.57 -27.05 -12.40
N VAL A 69 5.13 -27.46 -11.21
CA VAL A 69 4.19 -26.68 -10.39
C VAL A 69 4.86 -25.43 -9.82
N ALA A 70 6.12 -25.54 -9.39
CA ALA A 70 6.88 -24.40 -8.89
C ALA A 70 7.09 -23.31 -9.96
N MET A 71 7.33 -23.70 -11.22
CA MET A 71 7.49 -22.74 -12.32
C MET A 71 6.19 -21.97 -12.61
N VAL A 72 5.03 -22.61 -12.55
CA VAL A 72 3.73 -21.92 -12.73
C VAL A 72 3.51 -20.88 -11.63
N ALA A 73 3.82 -21.23 -10.37
CA ALA A 73 3.69 -20.29 -9.25
C ALA A 73 4.65 -19.09 -9.37
N VAL A 74 5.89 -19.32 -9.80
CA VAL A 74 6.88 -18.25 -10.03
C VAL A 74 6.45 -17.34 -11.18
N VAL A 75 5.91 -17.90 -12.27
CA VAL A 75 5.40 -17.12 -13.41
C VAL A 75 4.19 -16.29 -12.98
N LEU A 76 3.24 -16.86 -12.23
CA LEU A 76 2.10 -16.10 -11.68
C LEU A 76 2.55 -14.98 -10.75
N TRP A 77 3.48 -15.25 -9.84
CA TRP A 77 4.04 -14.26 -8.93
C TRP A 77 4.79 -13.14 -9.68
N ALA A 78 5.56 -13.49 -10.71
CA ALA A 78 6.24 -12.53 -11.56
C ALA A 78 5.25 -11.68 -12.38
N ILE A 79 4.17 -12.28 -12.90
CA ILE A 79 3.09 -11.53 -13.56
C ILE A 79 2.44 -10.56 -12.57
N ILE A 80 2.17 -10.95 -11.33
CA ILE A 80 1.57 -10.05 -10.33
C ILE A 80 2.53 -8.94 -9.91
N SER A 81 3.82 -9.26 -9.74
CA SER A 81 4.83 -8.32 -9.20
C SER A 81 5.41 -7.38 -10.26
N PHE A 82 5.52 -7.84 -11.51
CA PHE A 82 6.08 -7.08 -12.64
C PHE A 82 5.03 -6.69 -13.68
N ALA A 83 3.76 -7.10 -13.55
CA ALA A 83 2.72 -6.43 -14.31
C ALA A 83 2.78 -4.95 -13.90
N PRO A 84 2.91 -4.03 -14.87
CA PRO A 84 2.64 -2.65 -14.56
C PRO A 84 1.22 -2.67 -14.01
N LEU A 85 1.04 -2.28 -12.75
CA LEU A 85 -0.26 -1.84 -12.28
C LEU A 85 -0.72 -0.94 -13.40
N ARG A 86 -1.76 -1.36 -14.12
CA ARG A 86 -2.41 -0.50 -15.09
C ARG A 86 -2.82 0.66 -14.22
N GLU A 87 -2.06 1.75 -14.29
CA GLU A 87 -2.47 3.02 -13.75
C GLU A 87 -3.88 3.16 -14.31
N SER A 88 -4.88 3.03 -13.44
CA SER A 88 -6.23 3.43 -13.77
C SER A 88 -6.05 4.76 -14.46
N PRO A 89 -6.45 4.90 -15.73
CA PRO A 89 -6.08 6.04 -16.55
C PRO A 89 -6.28 7.26 -15.68
N SER A 90 -5.17 7.94 -15.34
CA SER A 90 -5.20 9.10 -14.46
C SER A 90 -6.35 9.94 -14.97
N PRO A 91 -7.44 10.12 -14.19
CA PRO A 91 -8.62 10.74 -14.72
C PRO A 91 -8.16 12.08 -15.29
N ALA A 92 -8.49 12.31 -16.56
CA ALA A 92 -8.31 13.60 -17.17
C ALA A 92 -8.82 14.66 -16.18
N PRO A 93 -8.21 15.85 -16.10
CA PRO A 93 -8.68 16.89 -15.19
C PRO A 93 -10.21 16.98 -15.31
N PRO A 94 -10.94 16.88 -14.19
CA PRO A 94 -12.38 16.71 -14.21
C PRO A 94 -12.99 17.86 -14.98
N SER A 95 -13.84 17.52 -15.95
CA SER A 95 -14.49 18.53 -16.76
C SER A 95 -15.50 19.32 -15.90
N PRO A 96 -15.86 20.55 -16.29
CA PRO A 96 -16.84 21.35 -15.54
C PRO A 96 -18.19 20.64 -15.38
N GLU A 97 -18.58 19.78 -16.33
CA GLU A 97 -19.77 18.93 -16.21
C GLU A 97 -19.62 17.84 -15.14
N ASP A 98 -18.44 17.21 -15.03
CA ASP A 98 -18.17 16.19 -14.00
C ASP A 98 -18.23 16.80 -12.59
N ILE A 99 -17.73 18.04 -12.45
CA ILE A 99 -17.77 18.79 -11.18
C ILE A 99 -19.22 19.11 -10.80
N SER A 100 -20.03 19.55 -11.77
CA SER A 100 -21.45 19.87 -11.55
C SER A 100 -22.25 18.64 -11.12
N LEU A 101 -21.99 17.49 -11.74
CA LEU A 101 -22.63 16.22 -11.41
C LEU A 101 -22.18 15.68 -10.05
N ALA A 102 -20.89 15.83 -9.72
CA ALA A 102 -20.38 15.49 -8.40
C ALA A 102 -21.02 16.36 -7.31
N PHE A 103 -21.21 17.66 -7.57
CA PHE A 103 -21.88 18.59 -6.67
C PHE A 103 -23.33 18.19 -6.39
N GLU A 104 -24.09 17.81 -7.43
CA GLU A 104 -25.48 17.37 -7.29
C GLU A 104 -25.61 16.10 -6.42
N LYS A 105 -24.59 15.23 -6.42
CA LYS A 105 -24.55 14.00 -5.60
C LYS A 105 -24.25 14.25 -4.12
N LEU A 106 -23.80 15.44 -3.73
CA LEU A 106 -23.58 15.77 -2.31
C LEU A 106 -24.92 15.92 -1.57
N SER A 107 -24.88 15.76 -0.25
CA SER A 107 -26.06 16.03 0.58
C SER A 107 -26.39 17.53 0.57
N PRO A 108 -27.66 17.94 0.80
CA PRO A 108 -28.03 19.35 0.81
C PRO A 108 -27.24 20.19 1.83
N SER A 109 -26.85 19.60 2.97
CA SER A 109 -26.01 20.27 3.96
C SER A 109 -24.58 20.49 3.46
N ASP A 110 -24.01 19.52 2.75
CA ASP A 110 -22.65 19.64 2.23
C ASP A 110 -22.59 20.62 1.06
N GLN A 111 -23.61 20.64 0.21
CA GLN A 111 -23.76 21.64 -0.85
C GLN A 111 -23.81 23.07 -0.28
N ALA A 112 -24.64 23.30 0.75
CA ALA A 112 -24.75 24.59 1.42
C ALA A 112 -23.44 25.02 2.10
N PHE A 113 -22.74 24.07 2.72
CA PHE A 113 -21.43 24.33 3.31
C PHE A 113 -20.42 24.79 2.25
N ILE A 114 -20.29 24.07 1.13
CA ILE A 114 -19.37 24.43 0.05
C ILE A 114 -19.67 25.84 -0.48
N LEU A 115 -20.94 26.18 -0.70
CA LEU A 115 -21.33 27.52 -1.15
C LEU A 115 -21.00 28.60 -0.12
N SER A 116 -21.23 28.32 1.17
CA SER A 116 -20.95 29.29 2.24
C SER A 116 -19.47 29.67 2.35
N VAL A 117 -18.55 28.74 2.07
CA VAL A 117 -17.09 29.01 2.08
C VAL A 117 -16.70 29.99 0.97
N TYR A 118 -17.28 29.85 -0.22
CA TYR A 118 -17.02 30.79 -1.33
C TYR A 118 -17.68 32.15 -1.11
N GLU A 119 -18.87 32.17 -0.50
CA GLU A 119 -19.54 33.42 -0.14
C GLU A 119 -18.74 34.20 0.90
N ASP A 120 -18.18 33.56 1.93
CA ASP A 120 -17.39 34.22 2.99
C ASP A 120 -16.10 34.88 2.46
N GLU A 121 -15.41 34.23 1.53
CA GLU A 121 -14.20 34.76 0.86
C GLU A 121 -14.52 35.94 -0.10
N ALA A 122 -15.72 35.97 -0.69
CA ALA A 122 -16.13 37.05 -1.60
C ALA A 122 -16.39 38.39 -0.88
N TYR A 123 -16.67 38.35 0.42
CA TYR A 123 -16.95 39.55 1.23
C TYR A 123 -15.77 40.02 2.09
N THR A 124 -14.73 39.22 2.26
CA THR A 124 -13.54 39.57 3.06
C THR A 124 -12.46 40.33 2.27
N THR A 125 -12.62 40.50 0.96
CA THR A 125 -11.63 41.19 0.08
C THR A 125 -12.06 42.62 -0.35
N ASN A 126 -12.95 43.28 0.39
CA ASN A 126 -13.30 44.70 0.21
C ASN A 126 -13.24 45.44 1.54
#